data_AF-A0A7J6RDF2-F1
#
_entry.id   AF-A0A7J6RDF2-F1
#
_cell.length_a   1.000
_cell.length_b   1.000
_cell.length_c   1.000
_cell.angle_alpha   90.00
_cell.angle_beta   90.00
_cell.angle_gamma   90.00
#
_symmetry.space_group_name_H-M   'P 1'
#
loop_
_entity.id
_entity.type
_entity.pdbx_description
1 polymer ?
#
loop_
_entity_poly.entity_id
_entity_poly.type
_entity_poly.pdbx_seq_one_letter_code
_entity_poly.pdbx_strand_id
1 'polypeptide(L)'
;MFTLPKGYPLELGVIPEVIAAEGSEAVCSKLKKLQELIVGNIWTQLKGGYEFPILAALAPVKGLLTKCGEAWEVKEEEREKRKAEAIERQKAEAHRAELMRKEAEKEYNAWADQMAAIQERKDELDKETARAKSGSKGKRGNKAPRAVDPTDWKEGEPITQMKSKFQAHLAFVETEEDVDIALSTLKRSHKILRAYNMYAYRFKTRESNGRDKSADLGYHQDHDSDGEGGAGTKLQELLTLTGAEGVLVVVSRWYGGIHMGPLRFKLINRVARQILEDEGVIVPGAHHGGKKSK
;
A
#
# COMPACT_ATOMS: atom_id res chain seq x y z
N MET A 1 -20.03 60.18 36.83
CA MET A 1 -19.59 60.83 35.59
C MET A 1 -18.47 59.97 35.02
N PHE A 2 -18.74 59.15 34.00
CA PHE A 2 -17.78 58.18 33.46
C PHE A 2 -16.95 58.84 32.35
N THR A 3 -15.63 58.71 32.40
CA THR A 3 -14.71 59.18 31.38
C THR A 3 -14.40 58.06 30.38
N LEU A 4 -14.61 58.32 29.10
CA LEU A 4 -14.36 57.34 28.03
C LEU A 4 -12.86 57.27 27.66
N PRO A 5 -12.34 56.10 27.23
CA PRO A 5 -10.95 55.94 26.80
C PRO A 5 -10.59 56.79 25.58
N LYS A 6 -9.30 57.10 25.44
CA LYS A 6 -8.76 57.93 24.35
C LYS A 6 -8.96 57.22 23.00
N GLY A 7 -9.76 57.83 22.10
CA GLY A 7 -10.09 57.28 20.78
C GLY A 7 -11.51 56.69 20.65
N TYR A 8 -12.32 56.72 21.72
CA TYR A 8 -13.73 56.32 21.64
C TYR A 8 -14.52 57.34 20.80
N PRO A 9 -15.24 56.91 19.75
CA PRO A 9 -15.97 57.84 18.88
C PRO A 9 -17.04 58.58 19.68
N LEU A 10 -16.97 59.91 19.66
CA LEU A 10 -17.83 60.81 20.45
C LEU A 10 -19.13 61.19 19.72
N GLU A 11 -19.25 60.85 18.44
CA GLU A 11 -20.46 61.10 17.65
C GLU A 11 -21.37 59.87 17.65
N LEU A 12 -22.62 60.05 18.09
CA LEU A 12 -23.66 59.01 18.23
C LEU A 12 -24.08 58.31 16.91
N GLY A 13 -23.46 58.66 15.78
CA GLY A 13 -23.78 58.10 14.46
C GLY A 13 -22.69 57.23 13.83
N VAL A 14 -21.50 57.12 14.42
CA VAL A 14 -20.38 56.34 13.85
C VAL A 14 -20.20 55.05 14.63
N ILE A 15 -21.07 54.07 14.35
CA ILE A 15 -20.80 52.69 14.72
C ILE A 15 -19.69 52.22 13.76
N PRO A 16 -18.48 51.85 14.23
CA PRO A 16 -17.48 51.28 13.34
C PRO A 16 -18.08 50.02 12.72
N GLU A 17 -18.11 49.98 11.39
CA GLU A 17 -18.57 48.83 10.63
C GLU A 17 -17.62 47.66 10.96
N VAL A 18 -18.06 46.78 11.86
CA VAL A 18 -17.32 45.56 12.17
C VAL A 18 -17.52 44.64 10.97
N ILE A 19 -16.61 44.74 10.00
CA ILE A 19 -16.49 43.76 8.92
C ILE A 19 -16.02 42.45 9.58
N ALA A 20 -16.98 41.62 9.99
CA ALA A 20 -16.70 40.26 10.39
C ALA A 20 -16.19 39.51 9.15
N ALA A 21 -14.88 39.33 9.06
CA ALA A 21 -14.30 38.42 8.09
C ALA A 21 -14.84 37.00 8.40
N GLU A 22 -15.72 36.51 7.52
CA GLU A 22 -16.17 35.11 7.53
C GLU A 22 -14.94 34.19 7.61
N GLY A 23 -14.84 33.40 8.69
CA GLY A 23 -13.86 32.32 8.80
C GLY A 23 -12.72 32.49 9.80
N SER A 24 -12.62 33.59 10.57
CA SER A 24 -11.61 33.65 11.64
C SER A 24 -12.01 32.76 12.84
N GLU A 25 -11.33 31.62 13.03
CA GLU A 25 -11.50 30.75 14.21
C GLU A 25 -11.38 31.53 15.54
N ALA A 26 -10.54 32.57 15.56
CA ALA A 26 -10.38 33.43 16.72
C ALA A 26 -11.62 34.27 17.03
N VAL A 27 -12.38 34.69 16.01
CA VAL A 27 -13.65 35.41 16.17
C VAL A 27 -14.74 34.46 16.64
N CYS A 28 -14.84 33.26 16.05
CA CYS A 28 -15.76 32.21 16.52
C CYS A 28 -15.52 31.86 18.00
N SER A 29 -14.26 31.68 18.39
CA SER A 29 -13.89 31.38 19.79
C SER A 29 -14.26 32.52 20.75
N LYS A 30 -14.02 33.78 20.35
CA LYS A 30 -14.39 34.96 21.16
C LYS A 30 -15.91 35.12 21.27
N LEU A 31 -16.65 34.93 20.18
CA LEU A 31 -18.11 34.96 20.18
C LEU A 31 -18.71 33.86 21.05
N LYS A 32 -18.16 32.64 20.97
CA LYS A 32 -18.58 31.52 21.82
C LYS A 32 -18.33 31.81 23.30
N LYS A 33 -17.17 32.38 23.63
CA LYS A 33 -16.84 32.79 25.00
C LYS A 33 -17.77 33.90 25.52
N LEU A 34 -18.12 34.86 24.66
CA LEU A 34 -19.10 35.90 25.00
C LEU A 34 -20.49 35.30 25.24
N GLN A 35 -20.92 34.38 24.37
CA GLN A 35 -22.18 33.64 24.52
C GLN A 35 -22.24 32.87 25.84
N GLU A 36 -21.17 32.14 26.19
CA GLU A 36 -21.07 31.41 27.46
C GLU A 36 -21.17 32.34 28.67
N LEU A 37 -20.54 33.52 28.63
CA LEU A 37 -20.61 34.52 29.70
C LEU A 37 -22.00 35.15 29.83
N ILE A 38 -22.66 35.46 28.71
CA ILE A 38 -24.02 36.01 28.71
C ILE A 38 -24.99 34.97 29.27
N VAL A 39 -24.92 33.72 28.79
CA VAL A 39 -25.75 32.61 29.27
C VAL A 39 -25.52 32.36 30.76
N GLY A 40 -24.26 32.37 31.21
CA GLY A 40 -23.92 32.20 32.63
C GLY A 40 -24.45 33.33 33.53
N ASN A 41 -24.41 34.58 33.06
CA ASN A 41 -24.95 35.72 33.80
C ASN A 41 -26.49 35.66 33.89
N ILE A 42 -27.16 35.35 32.77
CA ILE A 42 -28.62 35.15 32.74
C ILE A 42 -29.01 34.02 33.70
N TRP A 43 -28.28 32.90 33.69
CA TRP A 43 -28.57 31.76 34.57
C TRP A 43 -28.39 32.10 36.05
N THR A 44 -27.37 32.88 36.39
CA THR A 44 -27.13 33.38 37.75
C THR A 44 -28.26 34.30 38.21
N GLN A 45 -28.75 35.17 37.33
CA GLN A 45 -29.87 36.07 37.62
C GLN A 45 -31.20 35.31 37.76
N LEU A 46 -31.45 34.30 36.93
CA LEU A 46 -32.62 33.42 37.06
C LEU A 46 -32.61 32.67 38.40
N LYS A 47 -31.46 32.12 38.82
CA LYS A 47 -31.31 31.48 40.15
C LYS A 47 -31.50 32.45 41.32
N GLY A 48 -31.25 33.74 41.11
CA GLY A 48 -31.47 34.80 42.10
C GLY A 48 -32.90 35.35 42.15
N GLY A 49 -33.86 34.76 41.42
CA GLY A 49 -35.26 35.19 41.41
C GLY A 49 -35.55 36.44 40.56
N TYR A 50 -34.60 36.88 39.73
CA TYR A 50 -34.73 38.03 38.83
C TYR A 50 -35.44 37.66 37.50
N GLU A 51 -36.53 36.90 37.55
CA GLU A 51 -37.25 36.45 36.35
C GLU A 51 -37.94 37.61 35.60
N PHE A 52 -38.51 38.57 36.33
CA PHE A 52 -39.49 39.51 35.78
C PHE A 52 -38.90 40.58 34.83
N PRO A 53 -37.78 41.27 35.15
CA PRO A 53 -37.21 42.29 34.26
C PRO A 53 -36.60 41.71 32.98
N ILE A 54 -36.04 40.49 33.07
CA ILE A 54 -35.40 39.80 31.95
C ILE A 54 -36.46 39.30 30.96
N LEU A 55 -37.53 38.67 31.45
CA LEU A 55 -38.64 38.25 30.61
C LEU A 55 -39.35 39.44 29.94
N ALA A 56 -39.47 40.57 30.64
CA ALA A 56 -40.00 41.81 30.07
C ALA A 56 -39.09 42.40 28.98
N ALA A 57 -37.76 42.41 29.19
CA ALA A 57 -36.79 42.89 28.21
C ALA A 57 -36.71 41.97 26.97
N LEU A 58 -36.93 40.67 27.15
CA LEU A 58 -36.94 39.68 26.07
C LEU A 58 -38.30 39.56 25.36
N ALA A 59 -39.38 40.10 25.94
CA ALA A 59 -40.72 40.02 25.38
C ALA A 59 -40.81 40.49 23.91
N PRO A 60 -40.15 41.59 23.47
CA PRO A 60 -40.19 42.03 22.07
C PRO A 60 -39.51 41.07 21.09
N VAL A 61 -38.52 40.29 21.55
CA VAL A 61 -37.72 39.37 20.72
C VAL A 61 -38.10 37.90 20.92
N LYS A 62 -39.03 37.60 21.84
CA LYS A 62 -39.47 36.24 22.17
C LYS A 62 -39.84 35.41 20.94
N GLY A 63 -40.61 35.99 20.02
CA GLY A 63 -41.03 35.28 18.80
C GLY A 63 -39.87 34.95 17.84
N LEU A 64 -38.84 35.79 17.79
CA LEU A 64 -37.61 35.51 17.02
C LEU A 64 -36.78 34.42 17.69
N LEU A 65 -36.65 34.47 19.03
CA LEU A 65 -35.95 33.44 19.80
C LEU A 65 -36.62 32.07 19.67
N THR A 66 -37.95 32.01 19.71
CA THR A 66 -38.69 30.75 19.48
C THR A 66 -38.42 30.20 18.09
N LYS A 67 -38.53 31.02 17.02
CA LYS A 67 -38.23 30.59 15.65
C LYS A 67 -36.79 30.14 15.46
N CYS A 68 -35.83 30.83 16.09
CA CYS A 68 -34.42 30.43 16.07
C CYS A 68 -34.20 29.10 16.82
N GLY A 69 -34.89 28.89 17.94
CA GLY A 69 -34.85 27.63 18.69
C GLY A 69 -35.39 26.46 17.87
N GLU A 70 -36.58 26.60 17.28
CA GLU A 70 -37.19 25.60 16.41
C GLU A 70 -36.29 25.28 15.19
N ALA A 71 -35.74 26.31 14.53
CA ALA A 71 -34.82 26.11 13.41
C ALA A 71 -33.49 25.46 13.83
N TRP A 72 -33.04 25.68 15.07
CA TRP A 72 -31.84 25.06 15.62
C TRP A 72 -32.09 23.60 16.00
N GLU A 73 -33.24 23.27 16.58
CA GLU A 73 -33.64 21.89 16.89
C GLU A 73 -33.71 21.03 15.62
N VAL A 74 -34.36 21.52 14.55
CA VAL A 74 -34.41 20.81 13.26
C VAL A 74 -33.00 20.57 12.70
N LYS A 75 -32.09 21.57 12.81
CA LYS A 75 -30.70 21.41 12.37
C LYS A 75 -29.92 20.43 13.22
N GLU A 76 -30.12 20.40 14.53
CA GLU A 76 -29.46 19.43 15.41
C GLU A 76 -29.98 18.01 15.15
N GLU A 77 -31.28 17.82 14.95
CA GLU A 77 -31.84 16.53 14.53
C GLU A 77 -31.26 16.05 13.20
N GLU A 78 -31.14 16.92 12.20
CA GLU A 78 -30.49 16.59 10.93
C GLU A 78 -29.00 16.23 11.10
N ARG A 79 -28.28 16.91 12.00
CA ARG A 79 -26.88 16.60 12.29
C ARG A 79 -26.73 15.25 12.99
N GLU A 80 -27.57 14.95 13.96
CA GLU A 80 -27.57 13.66 14.64
C GLU A 80 -27.93 12.53 13.68
N LYS A 81 -28.91 12.74 12.79
CA LYS A 81 -29.24 11.79 11.72
C LYS A 81 -28.05 11.55 10.78
N ARG A 82 -27.36 12.60 10.34
CA ARG A 82 -26.15 12.47 9.49
C ARG A 82 -25.01 11.74 10.21
N LYS A 83 -24.82 11.99 11.51
CA LYS A 83 -23.82 11.26 12.32
C LYS A 83 -24.19 9.78 12.43
N ALA A 84 -25.46 9.46 12.68
CA ALA A 84 -25.94 8.10 12.74
C ALA A 84 -25.75 7.36 11.39
N GLU A 85 -26.13 8.00 10.28
CA GLU A 85 -25.93 7.47 8.92
C GLU A 85 -24.44 7.26 8.60
N ALA A 86 -23.56 8.18 9.02
CA ALA A 86 -22.11 8.03 8.83
C ALA A 86 -21.54 6.84 9.63
N ILE A 87 -22.00 6.66 10.88
CA ILE A 87 -21.61 5.51 11.71
C ILE A 87 -22.10 4.21 11.07
N GLU A 88 -23.34 4.18 10.58
CA GLU A 88 -23.90 3.01 9.90
C GLU A 88 -23.13 2.68 8.63
N ARG A 89 -22.79 3.69 7.82
CA ARG A 89 -21.95 3.53 6.64
C ARG A 89 -20.55 2.99 6.99
N GLN A 90 -19.92 3.51 8.04
CA GLN A 90 -18.63 3.01 8.51
C GLN A 90 -18.72 1.55 8.96
N LYS A 91 -19.80 1.17 9.67
CA LYS A 91 -20.05 -0.23 10.05
C LYS A 91 -20.24 -1.13 8.83
N ALA A 92 -20.99 -0.67 7.82
CA ALA A 92 -21.21 -1.41 6.59
C ALA A 92 -19.91 -1.58 5.77
N GLU A 93 -19.09 -0.54 5.67
CA GLU A 93 -17.77 -0.58 5.02
C GLU A 93 -16.81 -1.53 5.76
N ALA A 94 -16.78 -1.48 7.09
CA ALA A 94 -16.00 -2.41 7.91
C ALA A 94 -16.44 -3.87 7.73
N HIS A 95 -17.75 -4.13 7.73
CA HIS A 95 -18.29 -5.48 7.51
C HIS A 95 -17.96 -6.01 6.11
N ARG A 96 -18.06 -5.16 5.08
CA ARG A 96 -17.64 -5.51 3.71
C ARG A 96 -16.14 -5.82 3.66
N ALA A 97 -15.31 -5.02 4.33
CA ALA A 97 -13.87 -5.28 4.39
C ALA A 97 -13.54 -6.61 5.09
N GLU A 98 -14.28 -6.96 6.14
CA GLU A 98 -14.12 -8.24 6.84
C GLU A 98 -14.53 -9.43 5.96
N LEU A 99 -15.66 -9.34 5.24
CA LEU A 99 -16.07 -10.36 4.28
C LEU A 99 -15.00 -10.57 3.20
N MET A 100 -14.50 -9.49 2.59
CA MET A 100 -13.44 -9.55 1.59
C MET A 100 -12.16 -10.18 2.16
N ARG A 101 -11.83 -9.92 3.43
CA ARG A 101 -10.69 -10.56 4.09
C ARG A 101 -10.89 -12.07 4.25
N LYS A 102 -12.08 -12.50 4.69
CA LYS A 102 -12.41 -13.93 4.84
C LYS A 102 -12.41 -14.65 3.50
N GLU A 103 -12.93 -14.01 2.44
CA GLU A 103 -12.88 -14.56 1.09
C GLU A 103 -11.44 -14.68 0.58
N ALA A 104 -10.62 -13.63 0.75
CA ALA A 104 -9.21 -13.66 0.37
C ALA A 104 -8.40 -14.71 1.14
N GLU A 105 -8.74 -14.94 2.42
CA GLU A 105 -8.14 -15.99 3.26
C GLU A 105 -8.54 -17.39 2.77
N LYS A 106 -9.82 -17.60 2.43
CA LYS A 106 -10.27 -18.85 1.81
C LYS A 106 -9.58 -19.12 0.48
N GLU A 107 -9.49 -18.11 -0.39
CA GLU A 107 -8.77 -18.22 -1.65
C GLU A 107 -7.28 -18.52 -1.44
N TYR A 108 -6.65 -17.89 -0.44
CA TYR A 108 -5.26 -18.15 -0.10
C TYR A 108 -5.05 -19.57 0.40
N ASN A 109 -5.92 -20.06 1.29
CA ASN A 109 -5.85 -21.42 1.80
C ASN A 109 -6.08 -22.44 0.68
N ALA A 110 -7.09 -22.23 -0.19
CA ALA A 110 -7.32 -23.08 -1.35
C ALA A 110 -6.13 -23.09 -2.33
N TRP A 111 -5.50 -21.92 -2.54
CA TRP A 111 -4.27 -21.83 -3.32
C TRP A 111 -3.12 -22.57 -2.63
N ALA A 112 -2.95 -22.44 -1.31
CA ALA A 112 -1.93 -23.14 -0.56
C ALA A 112 -2.11 -24.67 -0.63
N ASP A 113 -3.35 -25.16 -0.53
CA ASP A 113 -3.68 -26.58 -0.68
C ASP A 113 -3.37 -27.07 -2.10
N GLN A 114 -3.71 -26.29 -3.13
CA GLN A 114 -3.34 -26.60 -4.53
C GLN A 114 -1.82 -26.66 -4.71
N MET A 115 -1.09 -25.71 -4.13
CA MET A 115 0.37 -25.69 -4.20
C MET A 115 1.00 -26.88 -3.45
N ALA A 116 0.45 -27.27 -2.30
CA ALA A 116 0.86 -28.46 -1.57
C ALA A 116 0.62 -29.74 -2.39
N ALA A 117 -0.55 -29.87 -3.03
CA ALA A 117 -0.86 -31.01 -3.91
C ALA A 117 0.05 -31.08 -5.15
N ILE A 118 0.40 -29.93 -5.73
CA ILE A 118 1.39 -29.86 -6.82
C ILE A 118 2.77 -30.31 -6.32
N GLN A 119 3.16 -29.92 -5.11
CA GLN A 119 4.42 -30.33 -4.51
C GLN A 119 4.45 -31.83 -4.20
N GLU A 120 3.37 -32.41 -3.64
CA GLU A 120 3.26 -33.86 -3.42
C GLU A 120 3.33 -34.64 -4.74
N ARG A 121 2.60 -34.19 -5.77
CA ARG A 121 2.62 -34.82 -7.09
C ARG A 121 3.98 -34.76 -7.77
N LYS A 122 4.71 -33.67 -7.54
CA LYS A 122 6.11 -33.54 -7.98
C LYS A 122 7.02 -34.52 -7.24
N ASP A 123 6.84 -34.67 -5.92
CA ASP A 123 7.61 -35.64 -5.12
C ASP A 123 7.33 -37.10 -5.55
N GLU A 124 6.10 -37.41 -5.96
CA GLU A 124 5.74 -38.70 -6.57
C GLU A 124 6.42 -38.91 -7.92
N LEU A 125 6.37 -37.91 -8.82
CA LEU A 125 7.02 -37.97 -10.13
C LEU A 125 8.55 -38.08 -10.02
N ASP A 126 9.16 -37.43 -9.04
CA ASP A 126 10.59 -37.52 -8.76
C ASP A 126 10.96 -38.94 -8.26
N LYS A 127 10.11 -39.59 -7.48
CA LYS A 127 10.28 -41.01 -7.08
C LYS A 127 10.15 -41.96 -8.28
N GLU A 128 9.18 -41.74 -9.16
CA GLU A 128 8.99 -42.54 -10.38
C GLU A 128 10.13 -42.38 -11.38
N THR A 129 10.58 -41.14 -11.62
CA THR A 129 11.70 -40.86 -12.53
C THR A 129 13.05 -41.30 -11.96
N ALA A 130 13.23 -41.30 -10.62
CA ALA A 130 14.39 -41.92 -9.98
C ALA A 130 14.43 -43.44 -10.20
N ARG A 131 13.27 -44.10 -10.24
CA ARG A 131 13.15 -45.54 -10.56
C ARG A 131 13.44 -45.85 -12.02
N ALA A 132 13.09 -44.95 -12.94
CA ALA A 132 13.30 -45.09 -14.39
C ALA A 132 14.72 -44.73 -14.88
N LYS A 133 15.49 -43.92 -14.14
CA LYS A 133 16.87 -43.49 -14.52
C LYS A 133 17.98 -44.52 -14.23
N SER A 134 17.62 -45.75 -13.83
CA SER A 134 18.57 -46.87 -13.70
C SER A 134 19.07 -47.43 -15.04
N GLY A 135 18.57 -46.93 -16.19
CA GLY A 135 19.11 -47.30 -17.50
C GLY A 135 18.78 -46.32 -18.62
N SER A 136 19.57 -45.25 -18.79
CA SER A 136 19.85 -44.65 -20.12
C SER A 136 20.86 -43.51 -19.99
N LYS A 137 22.01 -43.67 -20.66
CA LYS A 137 23.10 -42.69 -20.70
C LYS A 137 23.01 -41.93 -22.04
N GLY A 138 22.29 -40.81 -22.05
CA GLY A 138 22.10 -39.96 -23.24
C GLY A 138 22.91 -38.67 -23.17
N LYS A 139 23.81 -38.49 -24.15
CA LYS A 139 24.74 -37.38 -24.36
C LYS A 139 23.98 -36.12 -24.82
N ARG A 140 24.05 -35.00 -24.09
CA ARG A 140 23.59 -33.68 -24.54
C ARG A 140 24.78 -32.81 -24.92
N GLY A 141 24.75 -32.28 -26.15
CA GLY A 141 25.81 -31.46 -26.73
C GLY A 141 25.84 -30.07 -26.12
N ASN A 142 27.03 -29.67 -25.67
CA ASN A 142 27.34 -28.29 -25.29
C ASN A 142 27.41 -27.42 -26.55
N LYS A 143 26.56 -26.40 -26.63
CA LYS A 143 26.90 -25.17 -27.34
C LYS A 143 27.49 -24.20 -26.31
N ALA A 144 28.64 -23.62 -26.61
CA ALA A 144 29.30 -22.64 -25.75
C ALA A 144 28.39 -21.41 -25.53
N PRO A 145 28.36 -20.84 -24.31
CA PRO A 145 27.54 -19.66 -24.00
C PRO A 145 28.16 -18.42 -24.64
N ARG A 146 27.33 -17.56 -25.23
CA ARG A 146 27.73 -16.20 -25.63
C ARG A 146 27.88 -15.37 -24.36
N ALA A 147 28.81 -14.41 -24.34
CA ALA A 147 28.96 -13.46 -23.24
C ALA A 147 27.61 -12.77 -22.97
N VAL A 148 27.22 -12.72 -21.70
CA VAL A 148 25.96 -12.13 -21.26
C VAL A 148 26.13 -10.61 -21.22
N ASP A 149 25.22 -9.85 -21.81
CA ASP A 149 25.17 -8.39 -21.67
C ASP A 149 24.19 -8.05 -20.54
N PRO A 150 24.68 -7.58 -19.37
CA PRO A 150 23.83 -7.28 -18.21
C PRO A 150 22.93 -6.05 -18.43
N THR A 151 23.10 -5.32 -19.53
CA THR A 151 22.28 -4.14 -19.87
C THR A 151 21.13 -4.44 -20.82
N ASP A 152 21.07 -5.65 -21.39
CA ASP A 152 19.99 -6.11 -22.27
C ASP A 152 18.75 -6.53 -21.45
N TRP A 153 18.02 -5.54 -20.96
CA TRP A 153 16.80 -5.74 -20.19
C TRP A 153 15.67 -6.30 -21.05
N LYS A 154 15.07 -7.39 -20.59
CA LYS A 154 13.78 -7.88 -21.07
C LYS A 154 12.68 -7.26 -20.23
N GLU A 155 11.67 -6.70 -20.88
CA GLU A 155 10.53 -6.08 -20.21
C GLU A 155 9.29 -6.95 -20.32
N GLY A 156 8.66 -7.24 -19.20
CA GLY A 156 7.40 -7.96 -19.16
C GLY A 156 6.20 -7.03 -19.39
N GLU A 157 5.09 -7.63 -19.82
CA GLU A 157 3.81 -6.94 -19.97
C GLU A 157 3.34 -6.36 -18.62
N PRO A 158 3.06 -5.05 -18.54
CA PRO A 158 2.70 -4.43 -17.28
C PRO A 158 1.24 -4.72 -16.90
N ILE A 159 1.01 -5.12 -15.64
CA ILE A 159 -0.32 -5.32 -15.08
C ILE A 159 -0.72 -4.10 -14.26
N THR A 160 -1.94 -3.61 -14.48
CA THR A 160 -2.54 -2.53 -13.66
C THR A 160 -3.71 -3.07 -12.85
N GLN A 161 -3.67 -2.87 -11.53
CA GLN A 161 -4.72 -3.30 -10.61
C GLN A 161 -4.87 -2.27 -9.50
N MET A 162 -6.12 -1.89 -9.18
CA MET A 162 -6.42 -0.89 -8.14
C MET A 162 -5.57 0.40 -8.29
N LYS A 163 -5.49 0.92 -9.52
CA LYS A 163 -4.68 2.08 -9.93
C LYS A 163 -3.16 1.94 -9.77
N SER A 164 -2.67 0.85 -9.16
CA SER A 164 -1.24 0.56 -9.09
C SER A 164 -0.82 -0.20 -10.34
N LYS A 165 0.35 0.13 -10.88
CA LYS A 165 0.95 -0.54 -12.05
C LYS A 165 2.16 -1.34 -11.62
N PHE A 166 2.30 -2.55 -12.16
CA PHE A 166 3.39 -3.48 -11.90
C PHE A 166 4.03 -3.88 -13.23
N GLN A 167 5.35 -3.83 -13.32
CA GLN A 167 6.10 -4.26 -14.49
C GLN A 167 7.33 -5.03 -14.03
N ALA A 168 7.62 -6.16 -14.66
CA ALA A 168 8.83 -6.93 -14.39
C ALA A 168 9.90 -6.61 -15.44
N HIS A 169 11.14 -6.60 -15.00
CA HIS A 169 12.34 -6.41 -15.80
C HIS A 169 13.29 -7.56 -15.47
N LEU A 170 13.82 -8.23 -16.49
CA LEU A 170 14.74 -9.35 -16.37
C LEU A 170 16.06 -8.99 -17.06
N ALA A 171 17.17 -9.23 -16.37
CA ALA A 171 18.50 -9.21 -16.95
C ALA A 171 19.17 -10.55 -16.67
N PHE A 172 19.98 -11.02 -17.61
CA PHE A 172 20.86 -12.16 -17.39
C PHE A 172 22.14 -11.67 -16.72
N VAL A 173 22.62 -12.38 -15.71
CA VAL A 173 23.78 -11.99 -14.89
C VAL A 173 24.60 -13.23 -14.52
N GLU A 174 25.93 -13.10 -14.55
CA GLU A 174 26.86 -14.16 -14.12
C GLU A 174 27.71 -13.75 -12.91
N THR A 175 27.82 -12.46 -12.59
CA THR A 175 28.56 -11.94 -11.43
C THR A 175 27.81 -10.85 -10.65
N GLU A 176 28.33 -10.45 -9.48
CA GLU A 176 27.75 -9.34 -8.70
C GLU A 176 27.97 -7.99 -9.41
N GLU A 177 29.09 -7.83 -10.13
CA GLU A 177 29.33 -6.64 -10.96
C GLU A 177 28.30 -6.51 -12.09
N ASP A 178 27.87 -7.62 -12.69
CA ASP A 178 26.78 -7.62 -13.67
C ASP A 178 25.48 -7.09 -13.05
N VAL A 179 25.17 -7.50 -11.81
CA VAL A 179 23.99 -7.03 -11.07
C VAL A 179 24.07 -5.52 -10.84
N ASP A 180 25.22 -5.00 -10.39
CA ASP A 180 25.42 -3.56 -10.17
C ASP A 180 25.31 -2.74 -11.47
N ILE A 181 25.92 -3.23 -12.56
CA ILE A 181 25.83 -2.60 -13.88
C ILE A 181 24.39 -2.61 -14.40
N ALA A 182 23.68 -3.73 -14.24
CA ALA A 182 22.29 -3.87 -14.64
C ALA A 182 21.41 -2.88 -13.86
N LEU A 183 21.47 -2.91 -12.52
CA LEU A 183 20.66 -2.06 -11.63
C LEU A 183 20.92 -0.57 -11.87
N SER A 184 22.19 -0.17 -11.98
CA SER A 184 22.56 1.22 -12.25
C SER A 184 22.03 1.69 -13.61
N THR A 185 22.01 0.80 -14.62
CA THR A 185 21.49 1.09 -15.95
C THR A 185 19.97 1.20 -15.98
N LEU A 186 19.26 0.29 -15.30
CA LEU A 186 17.81 0.32 -15.20
C LEU A 186 17.31 1.62 -14.51
N LYS A 187 18.00 2.02 -13.43
CA LYS A 187 17.67 3.22 -12.66
C LYS A 187 18.01 4.55 -13.37
N ARG A 188 18.66 4.54 -14.55
CA ARG A 188 18.82 5.75 -15.38
C ARG A 188 17.48 6.27 -15.92
N SER A 189 16.50 5.38 -16.09
CA SER A 189 15.15 5.79 -16.50
C SER A 189 14.44 6.50 -15.35
N HIS A 190 14.12 7.79 -15.54
CA HIS A 190 13.42 8.59 -14.52
C HIS A 190 12.07 7.97 -14.13
N LYS A 191 11.40 7.28 -15.06
CA LYS A 191 10.12 6.61 -14.79
C LYS A 191 10.30 5.44 -13.81
N ILE A 192 11.38 4.69 -13.95
CA ILE A 192 11.70 3.54 -13.08
C ILE A 192 12.24 4.03 -11.74
N LEU A 193 13.11 5.04 -11.74
CA LEU A 193 13.68 5.61 -10.51
C LEU A 193 12.62 6.10 -9.51
N ARG A 194 11.44 6.51 -10.00
CA ARG A 194 10.30 6.96 -9.16
C ARG A 194 9.37 5.84 -8.70
N ALA A 195 9.55 4.62 -9.20
CA ALA A 195 8.82 3.44 -8.77
C ALA A 195 9.50 2.81 -7.55
N TYR A 196 8.78 1.96 -6.85
CA TYR A 196 9.42 0.98 -5.97
C TYR A 196 10.01 -0.12 -6.85
N ASN A 197 11.30 -0.42 -6.71
CA ASN A 197 12.06 -1.35 -7.55
C ASN A 197 12.64 -2.47 -6.69
N MET A 198 11.78 -3.41 -6.32
CA MET A 198 12.18 -4.61 -5.59
C MET A 198 12.88 -5.57 -6.54
N TYR A 199 13.91 -6.25 -6.07
CA TYR A 199 14.64 -7.20 -6.89
C TYR A 199 15.08 -8.43 -6.11
N ALA A 200 15.37 -9.48 -6.86
CA ALA A 200 16.14 -10.62 -6.40
C ALA A 200 17.01 -11.13 -7.56
N TYR A 201 18.20 -11.62 -7.25
CA TYR A 201 19.05 -12.29 -8.21
C TYR A 201 19.49 -13.66 -7.71
N ARG A 202 19.86 -14.52 -8.65
CA ARG A 202 20.39 -15.85 -8.35
C ARG A 202 21.26 -16.35 -9.49
N PHE A 203 22.54 -16.57 -9.25
CA PHE A 203 23.47 -17.14 -10.23
C PHE A 203 24.52 -18.02 -9.54
N LYS A 204 25.26 -18.80 -10.33
CA LYS A 204 26.41 -19.58 -9.87
C LYS A 204 27.68 -19.04 -10.48
N THR A 205 28.73 -18.94 -9.67
CA THR A 205 30.08 -18.67 -10.16
C THR A 205 30.57 -19.87 -10.97
N ARG A 206 30.95 -19.62 -12.23
CA ARG A 206 31.63 -20.62 -13.05
C ARG A 206 33.07 -20.74 -12.58
N GLU A 207 33.41 -21.82 -11.87
CA GLU A 207 34.81 -22.12 -11.62
C GLU A 207 35.55 -22.45 -12.92
N SER A 208 36.64 -21.73 -13.16
CA SER A 208 37.66 -22.11 -14.12
C SER A 208 38.38 -23.35 -13.61
N ASN A 209 38.28 -24.45 -14.37
CA ASN A 209 38.97 -25.74 -14.19
C ASN A 209 38.16 -26.78 -13.41
N GLY A 210 37.53 -27.70 -14.16
CA GLY A 210 36.71 -28.82 -13.68
C GLY A 210 37.43 -29.89 -12.84
N ARG A 211 38.06 -29.48 -11.76
CA ARG A 211 38.56 -30.32 -10.68
C ARG A 211 38.33 -29.57 -9.36
N ASP A 212 37.13 -29.70 -8.83
CA ASP A 212 36.94 -30.13 -7.44
C ASP A 212 35.53 -30.65 -7.22
N LYS A 213 35.45 -31.80 -6.53
CA LYS A 213 34.22 -32.46 -6.12
C LYS A 213 33.86 -32.00 -4.71
N SER A 214 33.66 -30.69 -4.53
CA SER A 214 33.01 -30.18 -3.32
C SER A 214 31.52 -30.01 -3.61
N ALA A 215 30.70 -30.52 -2.69
CA ALA A 215 29.26 -30.64 -2.78
C ALA A 215 28.49 -29.31 -2.58
N ASP A 216 29.20 -28.17 -2.50
CA ASP A 216 28.61 -26.89 -2.16
C ASP A 216 29.17 -25.76 -3.03
N LEU A 217 28.88 -25.80 -4.35
CA LEU A 217 29.00 -24.62 -5.20
C LEU A 217 27.79 -23.73 -4.90
N GLY A 218 27.94 -22.87 -3.89
CA GLY A 218 26.88 -21.98 -3.38
C GLY A 218 26.30 -21.07 -4.46
N TYR A 219 25.01 -20.76 -4.35
CA TYR A 219 24.38 -19.73 -5.17
C TYR A 219 24.75 -18.35 -4.63
N HIS A 220 25.15 -17.43 -5.50
CA HIS A 220 25.14 -16.01 -5.20
C HIS A 220 23.70 -15.52 -5.38
N GLN A 221 23.08 -15.09 -4.28
CA GLN A 221 21.70 -14.66 -4.24
C GLN A 221 21.51 -13.62 -3.14
N ASP A 222 20.83 -12.53 -3.48
CA ASP A 222 20.40 -11.51 -2.55
C ASP A 222 19.09 -10.87 -3.06
N HIS A 223 18.46 -10.03 -2.24
CA HIS A 223 17.23 -9.35 -2.56
C HIS A 223 17.11 -7.97 -1.90
N ASP A 224 16.32 -7.09 -2.52
CA ASP A 224 15.89 -5.83 -1.93
C ASP A 224 14.39 -5.66 -2.14
N SER A 225 13.71 -5.14 -1.13
CA SER A 225 12.29 -4.82 -1.19
C SER A 225 12.01 -3.38 -1.63
N ASP A 226 13.01 -2.49 -1.64
CA ASP A 226 12.88 -1.06 -1.98
C ASP A 226 11.60 -0.41 -1.39
N GLY A 227 11.48 -0.41 -0.07
CA GLY A 227 10.32 0.14 0.65
C GLY A 227 9.03 -0.69 0.61
N GLU A 228 8.90 -1.65 -0.32
CA GLU A 228 7.78 -2.60 -0.41
C GLU A 228 8.03 -3.84 0.46
N GLY A 229 8.15 -3.65 1.78
CA GLY A 229 8.58 -4.68 2.73
C GLY A 229 7.97 -6.08 2.49
N GLY A 230 8.84 -7.09 2.42
CA GLY A 230 8.51 -8.50 2.17
C GLY A 230 8.55 -8.91 0.68
N ALA A 231 8.61 -7.97 -0.26
CA ALA A 231 8.60 -8.28 -1.69
C ALA A 231 9.89 -8.97 -2.16
N GLY A 232 11.06 -8.49 -1.72
CA GLY A 232 12.35 -9.06 -2.12
C GLY A 232 12.50 -10.52 -1.72
N THR A 233 12.14 -10.87 -0.47
CA THR A 233 12.16 -12.26 0.02
C THR A 233 11.24 -13.16 -0.80
N LYS A 234 10.05 -12.67 -1.18
CA LYS A 234 9.09 -13.42 -2.03
C LYS A 234 9.61 -13.64 -3.44
N LEU A 235 10.34 -12.66 -4.01
CA LEU A 235 11.01 -12.82 -5.29
C LEU A 235 12.16 -13.84 -5.21
N GLN A 236 13.00 -13.80 -4.18
CA GLN A 236 14.06 -14.79 -4.00
C GLN A 236 13.49 -16.21 -3.81
N GLU A 237 12.44 -16.36 -3.01
CA GLU A 237 11.69 -17.63 -2.87
C GLU A 237 11.18 -18.11 -4.24
N LEU A 238 10.61 -17.21 -5.06
CA LEU A 238 10.14 -17.54 -6.41
C LEU A 238 11.29 -18.07 -7.30
N LEU A 239 12.44 -17.38 -7.34
CA LEU A 239 13.61 -17.83 -8.11
C LEU A 239 14.11 -19.20 -7.63
N THR A 240 14.13 -19.41 -6.32
CA THR A 240 14.57 -20.68 -5.73
C THR A 240 13.62 -21.83 -6.08
N LEU A 241 12.31 -21.63 -5.93
CA LEU A 241 11.28 -22.66 -6.17
C LEU A 241 11.13 -23.02 -7.67
N THR A 242 11.33 -22.04 -8.55
CA THR A 242 11.28 -22.24 -10.00
C THR A 242 12.61 -22.74 -10.57
N GLY A 243 13.68 -22.69 -9.79
CA GLY A 243 15.02 -23.07 -10.22
C GLY A 243 15.67 -22.08 -11.19
N ALA A 244 15.14 -20.85 -11.27
CA ALA A 244 15.72 -19.80 -12.10
C ALA A 244 17.15 -19.47 -11.63
N GLU A 245 18.09 -19.40 -12.57
CA GLU A 245 19.51 -19.20 -12.34
C GLU A 245 20.10 -18.36 -13.47
N GLY A 246 21.13 -17.58 -13.16
CA GLY A 246 21.79 -16.68 -14.11
C GLY A 246 20.97 -15.43 -14.40
N VAL A 247 20.12 -15.02 -13.45
CA VAL A 247 19.14 -13.95 -13.66
C VAL A 247 19.04 -12.98 -12.49
N LEU A 248 18.76 -11.74 -12.84
CA LEU A 248 18.30 -10.65 -11.98
C LEU A 248 16.89 -10.29 -12.41
N VAL A 249 15.94 -10.35 -11.48
CA VAL A 249 14.56 -9.91 -11.70
C VAL A 249 14.31 -8.67 -10.85
N VAL A 250 13.88 -7.59 -11.50
CA VAL A 250 13.41 -6.36 -10.85
C VAL A 250 11.92 -6.21 -11.15
N VAL A 251 11.11 -5.98 -10.13
CA VAL A 251 9.70 -5.63 -10.30
C VAL A 251 9.50 -4.18 -9.90
N SER A 252 9.11 -3.35 -10.86
CA SER A 252 8.78 -1.95 -10.64
C SER A 252 7.30 -1.79 -10.35
N ARG A 253 6.98 -1.13 -9.23
CA ARG A 253 5.62 -0.79 -8.83
C ARG A 253 5.42 0.72 -8.77
N TRP A 254 4.44 1.22 -9.52
CA TRP A 254 3.94 2.60 -9.39
C TRP A 254 2.68 2.60 -8.52
N TYR A 255 2.73 3.29 -7.38
CA TYR A 255 1.60 3.35 -6.43
C TYR A 255 0.47 4.23 -6.94
N GLY A 256 -0.76 3.68 -6.91
CA GLY A 256 -1.97 4.34 -7.41
C GLY A 256 -2.83 5.05 -6.36
N GLY A 257 -2.35 5.20 -5.12
CA GLY A 257 -3.13 5.82 -4.03
C GLY A 257 -4.03 4.86 -3.23
N ILE A 258 -3.96 3.54 -3.47
CA ILE A 258 -4.80 2.54 -2.79
C ILE A 258 -3.93 1.47 -2.14
N HIS A 259 -4.11 1.26 -0.83
CA HIS A 259 -3.43 0.18 -0.11
C HIS A 259 -3.98 -1.19 -0.52
N MET A 260 -3.13 -2.02 -1.13
CA MET A 260 -3.52 -3.33 -1.69
C MET A 260 -3.35 -4.50 -0.70
N GLY A 261 -2.76 -4.25 0.47
CA GLY A 261 -2.46 -5.30 1.44
C GLY A 261 -1.66 -6.46 0.82
N PRO A 262 -1.98 -7.72 1.16
CA PRO A 262 -1.29 -8.90 0.62
C PRO A 262 -1.45 -9.12 -0.90
N LEU A 263 -2.48 -8.55 -1.53
CA LEU A 263 -2.75 -8.73 -2.97
C LEU A 263 -1.57 -8.25 -3.84
N ARG A 264 -0.83 -7.22 -3.38
CA ARG A 264 0.35 -6.71 -4.09
C ARG A 264 1.40 -7.79 -4.34
N PHE A 265 1.63 -8.67 -3.36
CA PHE A 265 2.62 -9.74 -3.49
C PHE A 265 2.21 -10.79 -4.51
N LYS A 266 0.91 -11.10 -4.60
CA LYS A 266 0.38 -11.98 -5.66
C LYS A 266 0.68 -11.42 -7.04
N LEU A 267 0.51 -10.11 -7.23
CA LEU A 267 0.78 -9.44 -8.51
C LEU A 267 2.28 -9.36 -8.82
N ILE A 268 3.11 -9.02 -7.82
CA ILE A 268 4.58 -8.97 -7.94
C ILE A 268 5.12 -10.33 -8.41
N ASN A 269 4.72 -11.42 -7.72
CA ASN A 269 5.14 -12.76 -8.09
C ASN A 269 4.58 -13.20 -9.45
N ARG A 270 3.37 -12.77 -9.81
CA ARG A 270 2.76 -13.07 -11.11
C ARG A 270 3.56 -12.44 -12.25
N VAL A 271 3.86 -11.14 -12.19
CA VAL A 271 4.62 -10.46 -13.26
C VAL A 271 6.05 -11.00 -13.35
N ALA A 272 6.69 -11.31 -12.21
CA ALA A 272 8.01 -11.91 -12.18
C ALA A 272 8.04 -13.32 -12.76
N ARG A 273 7.03 -14.15 -12.47
CA ARG A 273 6.93 -15.49 -13.06
C ARG A 273 6.69 -15.40 -14.57
N GLN A 274 5.79 -14.52 -15.00
CA GLN A 274 5.43 -14.37 -16.41
C GLN A 274 6.68 -14.08 -17.26
N ILE A 275 7.50 -13.10 -16.87
CA ILE A 275 8.70 -12.76 -17.65
C ILE A 275 9.74 -13.89 -17.66
N LEU A 276 9.85 -14.67 -16.58
CA LEU A 276 10.74 -15.83 -16.53
C LEU A 276 10.27 -16.95 -17.48
N GLU A 277 8.97 -17.12 -17.63
CA GLU A 277 8.37 -18.07 -18.57
C GLU A 277 8.52 -17.57 -20.03
N ASP A 278 8.26 -16.29 -20.27
CA ASP A 278 8.32 -15.66 -21.60
C ASP A 278 9.74 -15.74 -22.18
N GLU A 279 10.76 -15.50 -21.34
CA GLU A 279 12.18 -15.58 -21.73
C GLU A 279 12.76 -17.01 -21.66
N GLY A 280 11.92 -18.01 -21.35
CA GLY A 280 12.29 -19.41 -21.33
C GLY A 280 13.31 -19.78 -20.24
N VAL A 281 13.48 -18.94 -19.23
CA VAL A 281 14.32 -19.19 -18.05
C VAL A 281 13.76 -20.37 -17.25
N ILE A 282 12.43 -20.40 -17.14
CA ILE A 282 11.70 -21.47 -16.47
C ILE A 282 10.70 -22.08 -17.44
N VAL A 283 10.47 -23.39 -17.32
CA VAL A 283 9.45 -24.06 -18.12
C VAL A 283 8.08 -23.70 -17.54
N PRO A 284 7.07 -23.37 -18.37
CA PRO A 284 5.71 -23.10 -17.88
C PRO A 284 5.20 -24.24 -16.99
N GLY A 285 4.84 -23.92 -15.75
CA GLY A 285 4.40 -24.91 -14.76
C GLY A 285 5.50 -25.79 -14.14
N ALA A 286 6.79 -25.53 -14.40
CA ALA A 286 7.87 -26.27 -13.76
C ALA A 286 8.21 -25.73 -12.37
N HIS A 287 8.12 -26.63 -11.39
CA HIS A 287 8.75 -26.51 -10.10
C HIS A 287 10.07 -27.29 -10.17
N HIS A 288 11.22 -26.68 -9.89
CA HIS A 288 12.50 -27.40 -10.00
C HIS A 288 12.74 -28.26 -8.75
N GLY A 289 12.84 -29.58 -8.90
CA GLY A 289 13.20 -30.51 -7.82
C GLY A 289 14.70 -30.43 -7.56
N GLY A 290 15.10 -29.91 -6.39
CA GLY A 290 16.49 -29.71 -6.03
C GLY A 290 17.27 -31.04 -5.98
N LYS A 291 18.25 -31.20 -6.87
CA LYS A 291 19.20 -32.31 -6.86
C LYS A 291 20.18 -32.13 -5.70
N LYS A 292 20.18 -33.05 -4.73
CA LYS A 292 21.19 -33.14 -3.66
C LYS A 292 22.57 -33.44 -4.24
N SER A 293 23.57 -32.70 -3.78
CA SER A 293 24.98 -33.00 -3.96
C SER A 293 25.38 -34.26 -3.18
N LYS A 294 26.45 -34.90 -3.66
CA LYS A 294 26.82 -36.32 -3.46
C LYS A 294 27.00 -36.78 -2.03
#